data_AF-A0AAD6S779-F1
#
_entry.id   AF-A0AAD6S779-F1
#
_cell.length_a   1.000
_cell.length_b   1.000
_cell.length_c   1.000
_cell.angle_alpha   90.00
_cell.angle_beta   90.00
_cell.angle_gamma   90.00
#
_symmetry.space_group_name_H-M   'P 1'
#
loop_
_entity.id
_entity.type
_entity.pdbx_description
1 polymer ?
#
loop_
_entity_poly.entity_id
_entity_poly.type
_entity_poly.pdbx_seq_one_letter_code
_entity_poly.pdbx_strand_id
1 'polypeptide(L)'
;NPARCRCLECFDAQYLCIRCMLQSHRQVPLHQILHWENGQSSRVGLKSIGMCIPLGHPSCEMRLSEPHFIIMDTDRPHDVAIDFCGCGVAGSPSGQLVAARLYPATYERPRAAISFRMV
;
A
#
# COMPACT_ATOMS: atom_id res chain seq x y z
N ASN A 1 1.14 -0.42 23.37
CA ASN A 1 0.40 -0.04 22.14
C ASN A 1 -0.73 -1.05 21.97
N PRO A 2 -2.01 -0.66 22.12
CA PRO A 2 -3.13 -1.61 22.15
C PRO A 2 -3.30 -2.32 20.81
N ALA A 3 -3.69 -3.60 20.86
CA ALA A 3 -4.03 -4.37 19.68
C ALA A 3 -5.39 -3.92 19.14
N ARG A 4 -5.42 -3.39 17.92
CA ARG A 4 -6.60 -2.75 17.31
C ARG A 4 -6.88 -3.21 15.88
N CYS A 5 -5.95 -3.94 15.28
CA CYS A 5 -6.02 -4.31 13.87
C CYS A 5 -5.95 -5.81 13.74
N ARG A 6 -6.82 -6.42 12.95
CA ARG A 6 -6.74 -7.84 12.56
C ARG A 6 -6.77 -7.93 11.04
N CYS A 7 -5.80 -8.60 10.42
CA CYS A 7 -5.85 -8.81 8.97
C CYS A 7 -6.98 -9.80 8.61
N LEU A 8 -7.63 -9.59 7.47
CA LEU A 8 -8.73 -10.44 7.00
C LEU A 8 -8.27 -11.51 6.00
N GLU A 9 -7.02 -11.44 5.51
CA GLU A 9 -6.50 -12.38 4.50
C GLU A 9 -5.28 -13.20 4.97
N CYS A 10 -4.55 -12.76 5.99
CA CYS A 10 -3.44 -13.54 6.55
C CYS A 10 -3.94 -14.78 7.31
N PHE A 11 -3.19 -15.88 7.25
CA PHE A 11 -3.56 -17.15 7.89
C PHE A 11 -3.58 -17.06 9.43
N ASP A 12 -2.55 -16.48 10.05
CA ASP A 12 -2.48 -16.25 11.51
C ASP A 12 -2.97 -14.83 11.87
N ALA A 13 -4.23 -14.54 11.57
CA ALA A 13 -4.86 -13.23 11.74
C ALA A 13 -5.15 -12.90 13.22
N GLN A 14 -4.10 -12.69 14.01
CA GLN A 14 -4.19 -12.17 15.38
C GLN A 14 -4.45 -10.66 15.37
N TYR A 15 -4.96 -10.14 16.50
CA TYR A 15 -5.01 -8.70 16.70
C TYR A 15 -3.61 -8.15 17.00
N LEU A 16 -3.20 -7.17 16.20
CA LEU A 16 -1.93 -6.47 16.30
C LEU A 16 -2.18 -4.99 16.61
N CYS A 17 -1.19 -4.34 17.21
CA CYS A 17 -1.17 -2.88 17.24
C CYS A 17 -0.90 -2.32 15.83
N ILE A 18 -1.27 -1.06 15.58
CA ILE A 18 -1.08 -0.39 14.27
C ILE A 18 0.36 -0.55 13.76
N ARG A 19 1.36 -0.29 14.62
CA ARG A 19 2.78 -0.41 14.26
C ARG A 19 3.13 -1.82 13.77
N CYS A 20 2.72 -2.85 14.50
CA CYS A 20 3.01 -4.23 14.12
C CYS A 20 2.28 -4.63 12.84
N MET A 21 1.02 -4.17 12.67
CA MET A 21 0.24 -4.39 11.45
C MET A 21 0.94 -3.80 10.21
N LEU A 22 1.37 -2.54 10.29
CA LEU A 22 2.09 -1.86 9.21
C LEU A 22 3.44 -2.54 8.90
N GLN A 23 4.16 -3.01 9.93
CA GLN A 23 5.46 -3.67 9.75
C GLN A 23 5.32 -5.03 9.07
N SER A 24 4.36 -5.87 9.50
CA SER A 24 4.17 -7.20 8.94
C SER A 24 3.56 -7.20 7.54
N HIS A 25 2.84 -6.14 7.15
CA HIS A 25 2.16 -6.06 5.87
C HIS A 25 2.90 -5.25 4.79
N ARG A 26 4.17 -4.92 5.00
CA ARG A 26 4.97 -4.19 3.99
C ARG A 26 5.03 -4.90 2.63
N GLN A 27 4.99 -6.23 2.62
CA GLN A 27 5.05 -7.05 1.40
C GLN A 27 3.67 -7.40 0.83
N VAL A 28 2.61 -7.10 1.58
CA VAL A 28 1.21 -7.37 1.20
C VAL A 28 0.35 -6.13 1.48
N PRO A 29 0.69 -4.96 0.91
CA PRO A 29 0.09 -3.67 1.31
C PRO A 29 -1.36 -3.49 0.86
N LEU A 30 -1.87 -4.40 0.01
CA LEU A 30 -3.26 -4.39 -0.48
C LEU A 30 -4.22 -5.13 0.46
N HIS A 31 -3.71 -5.76 1.51
CA HIS A 31 -4.57 -6.52 2.41
C HIS A 31 -5.59 -5.65 3.14
N GLN A 32 -6.76 -6.21 3.44
CA GLN A 32 -7.69 -5.58 4.39
C GLN A 32 -7.46 -6.01 5.81
N ILE A 33 -7.87 -5.09 6.66
CA ILE A 33 -7.90 -5.28 8.09
C ILE A 33 -9.30 -4.94 8.61
N LEU A 34 -9.64 -5.58 9.71
CA LEU A 34 -10.61 -5.06 10.65
C LEU A 34 -9.88 -4.10 11.60
N HIS A 35 -10.28 -2.84 11.63
CA HIS A 35 -9.74 -1.84 12.55
C HIS A 35 -10.77 -1.51 13.64
N TRP A 36 -10.33 -1.55 14.89
CA TRP A 36 -11.14 -1.23 16.06
C TRP A 36 -10.85 0.16 16.59
N GLU A 37 -11.85 1.03 16.52
CA GLU A 37 -11.77 2.41 16.98
C GLU A 37 -13.12 2.87 17.52
N ASN A 38 -13.10 3.59 18.64
CA ASN A 38 -14.31 4.16 19.27
C ASN A 38 -15.45 3.15 19.52
N GLY A 39 -15.09 1.91 19.89
CA GLY A 39 -16.06 0.85 20.19
C GLY A 39 -16.70 0.21 18.96
N GLN A 40 -16.21 0.52 17.77
CA GLN A 40 -16.71 -0.03 16.51
C GLN A 40 -15.57 -0.69 15.72
N SER A 41 -15.93 -1.69 14.92
CA SER A 41 -15.02 -2.33 13.97
C SER A 41 -15.38 -1.96 12.54
N SER A 42 -14.41 -1.53 11.75
CA SER A 42 -14.59 -1.23 10.33
C SER A 42 -13.62 -2.06 9.48
N ARG A 43 -14.08 -2.52 8.31
CA ARG A 43 -13.26 -3.17 7.29
C ARG A 43 -12.60 -2.08 6.45
N VAL A 44 -11.28 -1.99 6.51
CA VAL A 44 -10.51 -0.90 5.89
C VAL A 44 -9.24 -1.44 5.22
N GLY A 45 -8.69 -0.67 4.28
CA GLY A 45 -7.35 -0.92 3.74
C GLY A 45 -6.27 -0.34 4.65
N LEU A 46 -5.03 -0.83 4.52
CA LEU A 46 -3.90 -0.42 5.36
C LEU A 46 -3.59 1.10 5.30
N LYS A 47 -3.97 1.78 4.22
CA LYS A 47 -3.87 3.25 4.09
C LYS A 47 -4.54 3.97 5.25
N SER A 48 -5.70 3.49 5.73
CA SER A 48 -6.48 4.18 6.78
C SER A 48 -5.78 4.22 8.13
N ILE A 49 -4.79 3.35 8.35
CA ILE A 49 -3.97 3.32 9.56
C ILE A 49 -2.54 3.84 9.30
N GLY A 50 -2.30 4.49 8.16
CA GLY A 50 -1.04 5.16 7.83
C GLY A 50 -0.08 4.38 6.95
N MET A 51 -0.51 3.31 6.25
CA MET A 51 0.34 2.66 5.27
C MET A 51 0.59 3.57 4.07
N CYS A 52 1.87 3.73 3.75
CA CYS A 52 2.32 4.30 2.48
C CYS A 52 3.26 3.28 1.82
N ILE A 53 3.11 3.04 0.53
CA ILE A 53 3.90 2.08 -0.23
C ILE A 53 5.13 2.81 -0.79
N PRO A 54 6.33 2.61 -0.23
CA PRO A 54 7.54 3.20 -0.79
C PRO A 54 7.93 2.46 -2.06
N LEU A 55 8.12 3.20 -3.15
CA LEU A 55 8.65 2.68 -4.40
C LEU A 55 10.07 3.19 -4.66
N GLY A 56 10.81 2.47 -5.51
CA GLY A 56 12.21 2.75 -5.79
C GLY A 56 13.13 2.44 -4.61
N HIS A 57 14.06 3.34 -4.29
CA HIS A 57 15.06 3.08 -3.25
C HIS A 57 14.47 3.07 -1.83
N PRO A 58 14.87 2.13 -0.95
CA PRO A 58 14.39 2.07 0.43
C PRO A 58 14.66 3.32 1.27
N SER A 59 15.81 3.97 1.07
CA SER A 59 16.28 5.11 1.87
C SER A 59 16.45 6.39 1.03
N CYS A 60 15.50 6.66 0.13
CA CYS A 60 15.51 7.91 -0.62
C CYS A 60 15.04 9.09 0.23
N GLU A 61 15.86 10.14 0.31
CA GLU A 61 15.54 11.41 0.97
C GLU A 61 14.55 12.26 0.16
N MET A 62 14.57 12.12 -1.17
CA MET A 62 13.66 12.82 -2.06
C MET A 62 12.46 11.94 -2.38
N ARG A 63 11.36 12.14 -1.66
CA ARG A 63 10.10 11.41 -1.87
C ARG A 63 9.08 12.27 -2.60
N LEU A 64 8.37 11.66 -3.53
CA LEU A 64 7.21 12.26 -4.20
C LEU A 64 5.98 11.45 -3.79
N SER A 65 5.22 12.00 -2.84
CA SER A 65 4.03 11.35 -2.30
C SER A 65 2.82 11.54 -3.21
N GLU A 66 2.13 10.45 -3.51
CA GLU A 66 0.81 10.43 -4.12
C GLU A 66 -0.17 9.81 -3.11
N PRO A 67 -0.92 10.63 -2.35
CA PRO A 67 -1.76 10.16 -1.25
C PRO A 67 -3.01 9.42 -1.72
N HIS A 68 -3.41 9.58 -2.99
CA HIS A 68 -4.55 8.91 -3.58
C HIS A 68 -4.14 8.23 -4.88
N PHE A 69 -3.91 6.92 -4.79
CA PHE A 69 -3.52 6.09 -5.91
C PHE A 69 -4.38 4.83 -5.93
N ILE A 70 -4.98 4.51 -7.09
CA ILE A 70 -5.85 3.35 -7.22
C ILE A 70 -5.07 2.15 -7.77
N ILE A 71 -4.99 1.07 -7.02
CA ILE A 71 -4.50 -0.21 -7.54
C ILE A 71 -5.69 -1.13 -7.80
N MET A 72 -5.91 -1.49 -9.06
CA MET A 72 -6.86 -2.54 -9.42
C MET A 72 -6.18 -3.89 -9.16
N ASP A 73 -6.79 -4.73 -8.33
CA ASP A 73 -6.35 -6.10 -8.06
C ASP A 73 -7.54 -7.08 -8.22
N THR A 74 -7.27 -8.37 -8.13
CA THR A 74 -8.23 -9.46 -8.42
C THR A 74 -9.48 -9.44 -7.52
N ASP A 75 -9.40 -8.82 -6.35
CA ASP A 75 -10.49 -8.76 -5.37
C ASP A 75 -11.33 -7.48 -5.50
N ARG A 76 -10.68 -6.32 -5.54
CA ARG A 76 -11.32 -5.01 -5.64
C ARG A 76 -10.29 -3.92 -6.00
N PRO A 77 -10.75 -2.70 -6.31
CA PRO A 77 -9.88 -1.52 -6.32
C PRO A 77 -9.42 -1.15 -4.90
N HIS A 78 -8.16 -0.79 -4.77
CA HIS A 78 -7.53 -0.35 -3.52
C HIS A 78 -7.11 1.12 -3.63
N ASP A 79 -7.65 1.98 -2.77
CA ASP A 79 -7.10 3.33 -2.58
C ASP A 79 -5.93 3.26 -1.60
N VAL A 80 -4.73 3.56 -2.10
CA VAL A 80 -3.46 3.50 -1.37
C VAL A 80 -2.74 4.84 -1.43
N ALA A 81 -1.78 5.04 -0.52
CA ALA A 81 -0.77 6.08 -0.65
C ALA A 81 0.52 5.45 -1.19
N ILE A 82 1.15 6.13 -2.15
CA ILE A 82 2.44 5.73 -2.74
C ILE A 82 3.47 6.82 -2.50
N ASP A 83 4.68 6.42 -2.11
CA ASP A 83 5.85 7.30 -2.03
C ASP A 83 6.88 6.92 -3.08
N PHE A 84 6.85 7.63 -4.21
CA PHE A 84 7.84 7.45 -5.27
C PHE A 84 9.21 7.96 -4.84
N CYS A 85 10.24 7.31 -5.35
CA CYS A 85 11.61 7.78 -5.26
C CYS A 85 11.84 8.90 -6.29
N GLY A 86 12.14 10.11 -5.83
CA GLY A 86 12.34 11.31 -6.64
C GLY A 86 13.80 11.58 -7.04
N CYS A 87 14.77 10.79 -6.60
CA CYS A 87 16.20 11.07 -6.80
C CYS A 87 16.71 11.03 -8.25
N GLY A 88 15.87 10.72 -9.23
CA GLY A 88 16.24 10.58 -10.64
C GLY A 88 16.95 9.27 -11.00
N VAL A 89 17.57 8.58 -10.04
CA VAL A 89 18.30 7.32 -10.28
C VAL A 89 17.37 6.09 -10.30
N ALA A 90 16.27 6.12 -9.55
CA ALA A 90 15.32 5.01 -9.44
C ALA A 90 14.41 4.83 -10.69
N GLY A 91 14.64 5.61 -11.76
CA GLY A 91 13.80 5.63 -12.94
C GLY A 91 12.51 6.45 -12.77
N SER A 92 11.70 6.47 -13.82
CA SER A 92 10.42 7.18 -13.84
C SER A 92 9.40 6.55 -12.87
N PRO A 93 8.36 7.30 -12.44
CA PRO A 93 7.28 6.74 -11.62
C PRO A 93 6.68 5.44 -12.20
N SER A 94 6.50 5.41 -13.52
CA SER A 94 6.01 4.22 -14.25
C SER A 94 6.99 3.04 -14.17
N GLY A 95 8.29 3.29 -14.30
CA GLY A 95 9.31 2.24 -14.12
C GLY A 95 9.33 1.68 -12.70
N GLN A 96 9.16 2.55 -11.69
CA GLN A 96 9.08 2.14 -10.29
C GLN A 96 7.84 1.29 -9.99
N LEU A 97 6.69 1.60 -10.61
CA LEU A 97 5.48 0.76 -10.53
C LEU A 97 5.73 -0.63 -11.12
N VAL A 98 6.31 -0.70 -12.32
CA VAL A 98 6.61 -1.98 -12.98
C VAL A 98 7.58 -2.81 -12.14
N ALA A 99 8.62 -2.19 -11.58
CA ALA A 99 9.55 -2.86 -10.66
C ALA A 99 8.86 -3.41 -9.41
N ALA A 100 7.76 -2.77 -8.98
CA ALA A 100 6.90 -3.22 -7.89
C ALA A 100 5.74 -4.12 -8.34
N ARG A 101 5.79 -4.69 -9.56
CA ARG A 101 4.76 -5.60 -10.09
C ARG A 101 3.39 -4.94 -10.24
N LEU A 102 3.39 -3.66 -10.65
CA LEU A 102 2.21 -2.87 -10.96
C LEU A 102 2.32 -2.33 -12.40
N TYR A 103 1.33 -2.59 -13.24
CA TYR A 103 1.24 -2.00 -14.57
C TYR A 103 0.58 -0.62 -14.47
N PRO A 104 1.30 0.48 -14.80
CA PRO A 104 0.73 1.82 -14.71
C PRO A 104 -0.42 1.98 -15.70
N ALA A 105 -1.50 2.66 -15.29
CA ALA A 105 -2.62 2.97 -16.18
C ALA A 105 -2.26 4.07 -17.20
N THR A 106 -1.31 4.95 -16.86
CA THR A 106 -0.77 6.02 -17.73
C THR A 106 0.73 6.17 -17.50
N TYR A 107 1.48 6.59 -18.52
CA TYR A 107 2.95 6.61 -18.44
C TYR A 107 3.55 7.87 -17.80
N GLU A 108 2.94 9.05 -17.99
CA GLU A 108 3.55 10.32 -17.54
C GLU A 108 3.34 10.60 -16.06
N ARG A 109 2.11 10.43 -15.58
CA ARG A 109 1.70 10.70 -14.20
C ARG A 109 0.63 9.69 -13.77
N PRO A 110 1.03 8.45 -13.46
CA PRO A 110 0.08 7.44 -13.04
C PRO A 110 -0.58 7.85 -11.73
N ARG A 111 -1.91 7.81 -11.73
CA ARG A 111 -2.75 7.88 -10.51
C ARG A 111 -3.47 6.56 -10.25
N ALA A 112 -3.22 5.57 -11.12
CA ALA A 112 -3.74 4.24 -11.01
C ALA A 112 -2.78 3.23 -11.64
N ALA A 113 -2.86 1.99 -11.17
CA ALA A 113 -2.15 0.85 -11.75
C ALA A 113 -2.99 -0.43 -11.62
N ILE A 114 -2.59 -1.46 -12.34
CA ILE A 114 -3.17 -2.80 -12.30
C ILE A 114 -2.13 -3.72 -11.68
N SER A 115 -2.53 -4.56 -10.72
CA SER A 115 -1.66 -5.57 -10.15
C SER A 115 -1.28 -6.61 -11.21
N PHE A 116 -0.06 -7.14 -11.16
CA PHE A 116 0.34 -8.23 -12.06
C PHE A 116 -0.47 -9.52 -11.85
N ARG A 117 -1.27 -9.64 -10.79
CA ARG A 117 -2.15 -10.80 -10.57
C ARG A 117 -3.36 -10.81 -11.51
N MET A 118 -3.67 -9.67 -12.13
CA MET A 118 -4.75 -9.52 -13.10
C MET A 118 -4.30 -9.65 -14.56
N VAL A 119 -2.99 -9.81 -14.80
CA VAL A 119 -2.37 -9.81 -16.14
C VAL A 119 -1.76 -11.17 -16.47
#